data_AF-A0A524HK76-F1
#
_entry.id   AF-A0A524HK76-F1
#
_cell.length_a   1.000
_cell.length_b   1.000
_cell.length_c   1.000
_cell.angle_alpha   90.00
_cell.angle_beta   90.00
_cell.angle_gamma   90.00
#
_symmetry.space_group_name_H-M   'P 1'
#
loop_
_entity.id
_entity.type
_entity.pdbx_description
1 polymer ?
#
loop_
_entity_poly.entity_id
_entity_poly.type
_entity_poly.pdbx_seq_one_letter_code
_entity_poly.pdbx_strand_id
1 'polypeptide(L)'
;MNWLFYKITETDFGNLHGFSLFYGPFNIAEAAAWYIIAGYVILRFLKNQRTPFEILYAASFVAFGTTDILEATSLPVWLLIAKGIILVSILLLRKKVISFYPKAQF
;
A
#
# COMPACT_ATOMS: atom_id res chain seq x y z
N MET A 1 -3.78 26.35 18.49
CA MET A 1 -3.67 25.01 17.85
C MET A 1 -5.08 24.66 17.39
N ASN A 2 -5.33 24.81 16.10
CA ASN A 2 -6.62 25.24 15.54
C ASN A 2 -7.59 24.08 15.31
N TRP A 3 -8.87 24.28 15.62
CA TRP A 3 -9.99 23.38 15.32
C TRP A 3 -10.05 22.90 13.85
N LEU A 4 -9.52 23.70 12.93
CA LEU A 4 -9.32 23.33 11.52
C LEU A 4 -8.36 22.15 11.32
N PHE A 5 -7.28 22.05 12.10
CA PHE A 5 -6.35 20.92 12.02
C PHE A 5 -7.06 19.62 12.44
N TYR A 6 -7.85 19.67 13.52
CA TYR A 6 -8.62 18.53 14.02
C TYR A 6 -9.65 18.02 12.99
N LYS A 7 -10.39 18.95 12.36
CA LYS A 7 -11.41 18.62 11.35
C LYS A 7 -10.83 18.14 10.02
N ILE A 8 -9.60 18.53 9.68
CA ILE A 8 -8.88 17.98 8.52
C ILE A 8 -8.37 16.57 8.85
N THR A 9 -7.90 16.31 10.08
CA THR A 9 -7.36 15.00 10.46
C THR A 9 -8.42 13.93 10.67
N GLU A 10 -9.63 14.29 11.10
CA GLU A 10 -10.77 13.38 11.26
C GLU A 10 -11.87 13.78 10.29
N THR A 11 -11.75 13.34 9.03
CA THR A 11 -12.87 13.45 8.10
C THR A 11 -13.89 12.38 8.47
N ASP A 12 -14.85 12.73 9.33
CA ASP A 12 -15.92 11.84 9.78
C ASP A 12 -16.91 11.60 8.62
N PHE A 13 -16.64 10.56 7.83
CA PHE A 13 -17.54 10.08 6.77
C PHE A 13 -18.74 9.29 7.32
N GLY A 14 -18.98 9.29 8.64
CA GLY A 14 -20.08 8.58 9.30
C GLY A 14 -21.47 8.89 8.74
N ASN A 15 -21.64 10.01 8.04
CA ASN A 15 -22.89 10.39 7.37
C ASN A 15 -23.10 9.75 5.98
N LEU A 16 -22.18 8.89 5.50
CA LEU A 16 -22.33 8.12 4.26
C LEU A 16 -22.44 6.62 4.57
N HIS A 17 -23.59 6.22 5.14
CA HIS A 17 -23.87 4.83 5.54
C HIS A 17 -23.66 3.79 4.43
N GLY A 18 -23.88 4.16 3.17
CA GLY A 18 -23.60 3.30 2.02
C GLY A 18 -22.13 3.22 1.63
N PHE A 19 -21.35 4.28 1.89
CA PHE A 19 -19.91 4.29 1.59
C PHE A 19 -19.16 3.42 2.61
N SER A 20 -19.48 3.49 3.90
CA SER A 20 -18.77 2.71 4.94
C SER A 20 -18.97 1.19 4.81
N LEU A 21 -20.14 0.73 4.35
CA LEU A 21 -20.48 -0.69 4.17
C LEU A 21 -19.59 -1.39 3.14
N PHE A 22 -19.20 -0.69 2.07
CA PHE A 22 -18.32 -1.23 1.02
C PHE A 22 -16.86 -0.90 1.26
N TYR A 23 -16.57 0.25 1.88
CA TYR A 23 -15.22 0.77 2.05
C TYR A 23 -14.33 -0.15 2.90
N GLY A 24 -14.80 -0.60 4.07
CA GLY A 24 -14.03 -1.50 4.94
C GLY A 24 -13.67 -2.85 4.28
N PRO A 25 -14.64 -3.62 3.78
CA PRO A 25 -14.36 -4.89 3.09
C PRO A 25 -13.50 -4.73 1.83
N PHE A 26 -13.70 -3.65 1.07
CA PHE A 26 -12.88 -3.35 -0.11
C PHE A 26 -11.41 -3.17 0.27
N ASN A 27 -11.12 -2.34 1.28
CA ASN A 27 -9.77 -2.12 1.76
C ASN A 27 -9.11 -3.40 2.32
N ILE A 28 -9.87 -4.27 3.00
CA ILE A 28 -9.35 -5.57 3.44
C ILE A 28 -9.00 -6.46 2.25
N ALA A 29 -9.81 -6.45 1.19
CA ALA A 29 -9.51 -7.18 -0.04
C ALA A 29 -8.27 -6.62 -0.77
N GLU A 30 -8.12 -5.30 -0.82
CA GLU A 30 -6.91 -4.64 -1.34
C GLU A 30 -5.67 -5.04 -0.52
N ALA A 31 -5.75 -5.01 0.81
CA ALA A 31 -4.66 -5.44 1.69
C ALA A 31 -4.23 -6.89 1.41
N ALA A 32 -5.20 -7.79 1.26
CA ALA A 32 -4.93 -9.19 0.92
C ALA A 32 -4.22 -9.32 -0.43
N ALA A 33 -4.66 -8.57 -1.44
CA ALA A 33 -4.01 -8.56 -2.75
C ALA A 33 -2.55 -8.08 -2.66
N TRP A 34 -2.28 -7.01 -1.90
CA TRP A 34 -0.92 -6.52 -1.68
C TRP A 34 -0.01 -7.53 -0.99
N TYR A 35 -0.52 -8.25 0.02
CA TYR A 35 0.24 -9.30 0.67
C TYR A 35 0.52 -10.49 -0.23
N ILE A 36 -0.41 -10.88 -1.09
CA ILE A 36 -0.17 -11.93 -2.10
C ILE A 36 0.94 -11.50 -3.06
N ILE A 37 0.92 -10.25 -3.53
CA ILE A 37 1.98 -9.70 -4.40
C ILE A 37 3.33 -9.67 -3.66
N ALA A 38 3.36 -9.21 -2.40
CA ALA A 38 4.56 -9.21 -1.58
C ALA A 38 5.14 -10.62 -1.43
N GLY A 39 4.29 -11.60 -1.12
CA GLY A 39 4.66 -13.01 -1.04
C GLY A 39 5.26 -13.52 -2.35
N TYR A 40 4.64 -13.19 -3.49
CA TYR A 40 5.17 -13.57 -4.81
C TYR A 40 6.56 -12.95 -5.08
N VAL A 41 6.77 -11.68 -4.74
CA VAL A 41 8.09 -11.02 -4.88
C VAL A 41 9.14 -11.70 -4.00
N ILE A 42 8.80 -12.05 -2.75
CA ILE A 42 9.70 -12.76 -1.84
C ILE A 42 10.03 -14.16 -2.38
N LEU A 43 9.03 -14.93 -2.83
CA LEU A 43 9.24 -16.25 -3.40
C LEU A 43 10.15 -16.18 -4.64
N ARG A 44 9.96 -15.18 -5.49
CA ARG A 44 10.84 -14.93 -6.64
C ARG A 44 12.26 -14.58 -6.20
N PHE A 45 12.42 -13.75 -5.17
CA PHE A 45 13.72 -13.40 -4.60
C PHE A 45 14.42 -14.64 -4.03
N LEU A 46 13.73 -15.49 -3.27
CA LEU A 46 14.32 -16.71 -2.71
C LEU A 46 14.79 -17.69 -3.80
N LYS A 47 14.06 -17.76 -4.93
CA LYS A 47 14.40 -18.64 -6.06
C LYS A 47 15.57 -18.13 -6.90
N ASN A 48 15.64 -16.82 -7.16
CA ASN A 48 16.59 -16.25 -8.12
C ASN A 48 17.73 -15.43 -7.48
N GLN A 49 17.52 -14.91 -6.28
CA GLN A 49 18.44 -14.07 -5.47
C GLN A 49 19.14 -12.96 -6.26
N ARG A 50 18.45 -12.35 -7.22
CA ARG A 50 19.06 -11.42 -8.18
C ARG A 50 19.42 -10.08 -7.56
N THR A 51 18.58 -9.55 -6.66
CA THR A 51 18.83 -8.23 -6.08
C THR A 51 18.14 -8.02 -4.73
N PRO A 52 18.81 -7.41 -3.73
CA PRO A 52 18.21 -7.08 -2.44
C PRO A 52 17.11 -6.01 -2.55
N PHE A 53 17.03 -5.27 -3.67
CA PHE A 53 15.92 -4.34 -3.93
C PHE A 53 14.55 -5.03 -3.99
N GLU A 54 14.50 -6.34 -4.24
CA GLU A 54 13.26 -7.11 -4.18
C GLU A 54 12.68 -7.21 -2.76
N ILE A 55 13.53 -7.24 -1.74
CA ILE A 55 13.09 -7.24 -0.33
C ILE A 55 12.44 -5.90 0.01
N LEU A 56 13.10 -4.79 -0.37
CA LEU A 56 12.53 -3.45 -0.20
C LEU A 56 11.22 -3.31 -0.98
N TYR A 57 11.15 -3.85 -2.19
CA TYR A 57 9.95 -3.83 -3.02
C TYR A 57 8.79 -4.62 -2.40
N ALA A 58 9.06 -5.82 -1.88
CA ALA A 58 8.08 -6.61 -1.14
C ALA A 58 7.63 -5.89 0.15
N ALA A 59 8.56 -5.29 0.89
CA ALA A 59 8.26 -4.53 2.10
C ALA A 59 7.35 -3.33 1.81
N SER A 60 7.53 -2.65 0.66
CA SER A 60 6.64 -1.57 0.25
C SER A 60 5.20 -2.05 -0.01
N PHE A 61 5.01 -3.24 -0.60
CA PHE A 61 3.67 -3.82 -0.74
C PHE A 61 3.05 -4.19 0.61
N VAL A 62 3.84 -4.73 1.54
CA VAL A 62 3.37 -5.01 2.91
C VAL A 62 2.95 -3.71 3.61
N ALA A 63 3.76 -2.65 3.51
CA ALA A 63 3.45 -1.36 4.07
C ALA A 63 2.13 -0.79 3.49
N PHE A 64 1.92 -0.92 2.19
CA PHE A 64 0.69 -0.47 1.52
C PHE A 64 -0.54 -1.27 1.99
N GLY A 65 -0.45 -2.61 2.03
CA GLY A 65 -1.53 -3.44 2.57
C GLY A 65 -1.82 -3.15 4.04
N THR A 66 -0.81 -2.79 4.83
CA THR A 66 -1.01 -2.37 6.22
C THR A 66 -1.77 -1.05 6.30
N THR A 67 -1.46 -0.08 5.42
CA THR A 67 -2.24 1.17 5.36
C THR A 67 -3.70 0.92 4.99
N ASP A 68 -3.99 -0.04 4.10
CA ASP A 68 -5.36 -0.39 3.72
C ASP A 68 -6.14 -1.00 4.91
N ILE A 69 -5.51 -1.87 5.71
CA ILE A 69 -6.12 -2.40 6.95
C ILE A 69 -6.43 -1.28 7.94
N LEU A 70 -5.51 -0.33 8.12
CA LEU A 70 -5.73 0.80 9.03
C LEU A 70 -6.87 1.69 8.53
N GLU A 71 -6.94 1.93 7.22
CA GLU A 71 -8.04 2.66 6.58
C GLU A 71 -9.40 1.96 6.78
N ALA A 72 -9.44 0.63 6.91
CA ALA A 72 -10.68 -0.09 7.23
C ALA A 72 -11.28 0.28 8.60
N THR A 73 -10.48 0.87 9.49
CA THR A 73 -10.93 1.31 10.84
C THR A 73 -11.07 2.82 10.97
N SER A 74 -10.25 3.62 10.27
CA SER A 74 -10.30 5.09 10.32
C SER A 74 -9.59 5.68 9.11
N LEU A 75 -10.06 6.82 8.57
CA LEU A 75 -9.46 7.47 7.39
C LEU A 75 -8.77 8.81 7.72
N PRO A 76 -7.67 8.82 8.48
CA PRO A 76 -6.95 10.05 8.76
C PRO A 76 -6.15 10.52 7.54
N VAL A 77 -6.10 11.83 7.30
CA VAL A 77 -5.39 12.41 6.15
C VAL A 77 -3.91 12.04 6.09
N TRP A 78 -3.27 11.80 7.25
CA TRP A 78 -1.88 11.35 7.28
C TRP A 78 -1.68 9.95 6.67
N LEU A 79 -2.67 9.05 6.76
CA LEU A 79 -2.62 7.74 6.12
C LEU A 79 -2.62 7.88 4.60
N LEU A 80 -3.42 8.79 4.04
CA LEU A 80 -3.44 9.07 2.61
C LEU A 80 -2.07 9.57 2.11
N ILE A 81 -1.43 10.46 2.87
CA ILE A 81 -0.07 10.95 2.55
C ILE A 81 0.94 9.79 2.61
N ALA A 82 0.89 8.98 3.67
CA ALA A 82 1.77 7.82 3.83
C ALA A 82 1.60 6.83 2.66
N LYS A 83 0.36 6.52 2.28
CA LYS A 83 0.00 5.65 1.15
C LYS A 83 0.54 6.21 -0.17
N GLY A 84 0.45 7.52 -0.38
CA GLY A 84 1.08 8.21 -1.51
C GLY A 84 2.60 8.04 -1.58
N ILE A 85 3.30 8.19 -0.45
CA ILE A 85 4.76 7.99 -0.37
C ILE A 85 5.13 6.53 -0.65
N ILE A 86 4.37 5.57 -0.10
CA ILE A 86 4.60 4.15 -0.33
C ILE A 86 4.38 3.82 -1.82
N LEU A 87 3.33 4.36 -2.45
CA LEU A 87 3.05 4.16 -3.87
C LEU A 87 4.21 4.63 -4.76
N VAL A 88 4.72 5.84 -4.51
CA VAL A 88 5.89 6.36 -5.24
C VAL A 88 7.09 5.45 -5.04
N SER A 89 7.31 4.96 -3.82
CA SER A 89 8.40 4.02 -3.52
C SER A 89 8.25 2.72 -4.31
N ILE A 90 7.04 2.15 -4.40
CA ILE A 90 6.73 0.97 -5.23
C ILE A 90 7.08 1.24 -6.69
N LEU A 91 6.67 2.38 -7.26
CA LEU A 91 6.93 2.71 -8.67
C LEU A 91 8.43 2.85 -8.98
N LEU A 92 9.18 3.51 -8.10
CA LEU A 92 10.64 3.66 -8.23
C LEU A 92 11.36 2.31 -8.11
N LEU A 93 10.97 1.49 -7.13
CA LEU A 93 11.52 0.16 -6.92
C LEU A 93 11.15 -0.78 -8.07
N ARG A 94 9.93 -0.69 -8.63
CA ARG A 94 9.53 -1.45 -9.83
C ARG A 94 10.46 -1.19 -10.99
N LYS A 95 10.75 0.09 -11.28
CA LYS A 95 11.68 0.47 -12.37
C LYS A 95 13.07 -0.12 -12.15
N LYS A 96 13.57 -0.09 -10.91
CA LYS A 96 14.86 -0.68 -10.55
C LYS A 96 14.85 -2.19 -10.66
N VAL A 97 13.88 -2.88 -10.08
CA VAL A 97 13.77 -4.34 -10.10
C VAL A 97 13.66 -4.84 -11.55
N ILE A 98 12.79 -4.26 -12.38
CA ILE A 98 12.64 -4.67 -13.79
C ILE A 98 13.95 -4.51 -14.58
N SER A 99 14.79 -3.53 -14.27
CA SER A 99 16.09 -3.38 -14.94
C SER A 99 17.04 -4.57 -14.73
N PHE A 100 16.87 -5.33 -13.64
CA PHE A 100 17.60 -6.58 -13.40
C PHE A 100 16.97 -7.81 -14.07
N TYR A 101 15.80 -7.63 -14.70
CA TYR A 101 15.04 -8.66 -15.42
C TYR A 101 14.71 -8.20 -16.85
N PRO A 102 15.70 -8.12 -17.76
CA PRO A 102 15.50 -7.61 -19.12
C PRO A 102 14.49 -8.42 -19.96
N LYS A 103 14.22 -9.69 -19.60
CA LYS A 103 13.19 -10.53 -20.25
C LYS A 103 11.78 -10.35 -19.68
N ALA A 104 11.59 -9.53 -18.66
CA ALA A 104 10.30 -9.32 -17.98
C ALA A 104 9.63 -7.99 -18.38
N GLN A 105 10.15 -7.30 -19.40
CA GLN A 105 9.54 -6.11 -19.97
C GLN A 105 8.42 -6.56 -20.93
N PHE A 106 7.17 -6.32 -20.53
CA PHE A 106 6.00 -6.39 -21.41
C PHE A 106 5.59 -4.97 -21.81
#